data_AF-A0A453RUY0-F1
#
_entry.id   AF-A0A453RUY0-F1
#
_cell.length_a   1.000
_cell.length_b   1.000
_cell.length_c   1.000
_cell.angle_alpha   90.00
_cell.angle_beta   90.00
_cell.angle_gamma   90.00
#
_symmetry.space_group_name_H-M   'P 1'
#
loop_
_entity.id
_entity.type
_entity.pdbx_description
1 polymer ?
#
loop_
_entity_poly.entity_id
_entity_poly.type
_entity_poly.pdbx_seq_one_letter_code
_entity_poly.pdbx_strand_id
1 'polypeptide(L)'
;MLEKFKNDVEKQQVEQMADWQTKLVMMDSKERQYILQVSNYKAMLNRVGYTPEINHCVLMEMAEHKKDLERKTKPIADTLRSYQDLPPDKALAALAIEDKKRQYAAAEKYLEDVLQSALTTPGL
;
A
#
# COMPACT_ATOMS: atom_id res chain seq x y z
N MET A 1 46.51 6.39 70.65
CA MET A 1 46.17 7.31 69.54
C MET A 1 45.98 6.55 68.24
N LEU A 2 46.90 5.64 67.87
CA LEU A 2 46.73 4.72 66.73
C LEU A 2 45.48 3.83 66.80
N GLU A 3 45.15 3.28 67.96
CA GLU A 3 43.98 2.38 68.09
C GLU A 3 42.64 3.06 67.78
N LYS A 4 42.50 4.35 68.13
CA LYS A 4 41.31 5.14 67.82
C LYS A 4 41.19 5.37 66.32
N PHE A 5 42.29 5.74 65.67
CA PHE A 5 42.34 5.91 64.22
C PHE A 5 42.01 4.62 63.47
N LYS A 6 42.49 3.47 63.94
CA LYS A 6 42.17 2.16 63.34
C LYS A 6 40.67 1.85 63.45
N ASN A 7 40.09 2.05 64.63
CA ASN A 7 38.65 1.87 64.85
C ASN A 7 37.78 2.83 64.02
N ASP A 8 38.21 4.08 63.85
CA ASP A 8 37.48 5.08 63.06
C ASP A 8 37.50 4.73 61.56
N VAL A 9 38.64 4.24 61.06
CA VAL A 9 38.78 3.75 59.68
C VAL A 9 37.95 2.49 59.44
N GLU A 10 37.97 1.53 60.37
CA GLU A 10 37.14 0.32 60.29
C GLU A 10 35.64 0.66 60.31
N LYS A 11 35.22 1.59 61.16
CA LYS A 11 33.84 2.08 61.21
C LYS A 11 33.42 2.74 59.89
N GLN A 12 34.26 3.60 59.33
CA GLN A 12 33.98 4.26 58.05
C GLN A 12 33.88 3.25 56.89
N GLN A 13 34.71 2.21 56.89
CA GLN A 13 34.65 1.15 55.89
C GLN A 13 33.36 0.32 56.01
N VAL A 14 32.94 -0.02 57.23
CA VAL A 14 31.68 -0.74 57.46
C VAL A 14 30.47 0.07 57.02
N GLU A 15 30.44 1.37 57.33
CA GLU A 15 29.38 2.28 56.88
C GLU A 15 29.33 2.41 55.35
N GLN A 16 30.48 2.52 54.69
CA GLN A 16 30.53 2.52 53.22
C GLN A 16 30.06 1.18 52.63
N MET A 17 30.53 0.05 53.17
CA MET A 17 30.13 -1.28 52.69
C MET A 17 28.60 -1.49 52.83
N ALA A 18 28.01 -1.01 53.93
CA ALA A 18 26.56 -1.06 54.13
C ALA A 18 25.79 -0.18 53.12
N ASP A 19 26.30 1.01 52.80
CA ASP A 19 25.73 1.88 51.77
C ASP A 19 25.82 1.25 50.37
N TRP A 20 26.97 0.68 50.01
CA TRP A 20 27.16 -0.05 48.76
C TRP A 20 26.21 -1.24 48.63
N GLN A 21 26.06 -2.02 49.70
CA GLN A 21 25.17 -3.16 49.73
C GLN A 21 23.70 -2.74 49.58
N THR A 22 23.31 -1.63 50.20
CA THR A 22 21.98 -1.04 50.05
C THR A 22 21.72 -0.56 48.62
N LYS A 23 22.69 0.13 48.00
CA LYS A 23 22.60 0.55 46.60
C LYS A 23 22.48 -0.64 45.65
N LEU A 24 23.23 -1.72 45.89
CA LEU A 24 23.19 -2.91 45.06
C LEU A 24 21.80 -3.57 45.07
N VAL A 25 21.20 -3.70 46.26
CA VAL A 25 19.83 -4.22 46.42
C VAL A 25 18.81 -3.31 45.73
N MET A 26 18.97 -1.99 45.83
CA MET A 26 18.11 -1.04 45.12
C MET A 26 18.24 -1.19 43.60
N MET A 27 19.45 -1.40 43.08
CA MET A 27 19.70 -1.61 41.66
C MET A 27 19.03 -2.90 41.17
N ASP A 28 19.18 -4.01 41.88
CA ASP A 28 18.51 -5.29 41.55
C ASP A 28 16.97 -5.14 41.54
N SER A 29 16.42 -4.43 42.54
CA SER A 29 14.99 -4.14 42.58
C SER A 29 14.54 -3.29 41.38
N LYS A 30 15.33 -2.29 40.98
CA LYS A 30 15.00 -1.42 39.84
C LYS A 30 15.10 -2.17 38.51
N GLU A 31 16.11 -3.04 38.36
CA GLU A 31 16.24 -3.90 37.18
C GLU A 31 14.98 -4.76 36.99
N ARG A 32 14.54 -5.45 38.06
CA ARG A 32 13.31 -6.24 38.03
C ARG A 32 12.08 -5.40 37.67
N GLN A 33 11.98 -4.19 38.21
CA GLN A 33 10.89 -3.26 37.88
C GLN A 33 10.89 -2.87 36.40
N TYR A 34 12.04 -2.53 35.82
CA TYR A 34 12.13 -2.17 34.40
C TYR A 34 11.84 -3.37 33.49
N ILE A 35 12.29 -4.57 33.84
CA ILE A 35 11.96 -5.80 33.10
C ILE A 35 10.45 -6.03 33.07
N LEU A 36 9.78 -5.90 34.22
CA LEU A 36 8.32 -6.03 34.30
C LEU A 36 7.61 -4.93 33.50
N GLN A 37 8.10 -3.70 33.58
CA GLN A 37 7.52 -2.57 32.85
C GLN A 37 7.62 -2.76 31.32
N VAL A 38 8.78 -3.21 30.82
CA VAL A 38 8.97 -3.55 29.40
C VAL A 38 8.03 -4.67 28.98
N SER A 39 7.91 -5.72 29.80
CA SER A 39 6.98 -6.84 29.54
C SER A 39 5.53 -6.36 29.44
N ASN A 40 5.11 -5.51 30.38
CA ASN A 40 3.76 -4.94 30.42
C ASN A 40 3.46 -4.09 29.19
N TYR A 41 4.39 -3.20 28.79
CA TYR A 41 4.21 -2.40 27.58
C TYR A 41 4.19 -3.26 26.33
N LYS A 42 5.03 -4.29 26.24
CA LYS A 42 5.00 -5.23 25.11
C LYS A 42 3.66 -5.97 25.02
N ALA A 43 3.10 -6.40 26.14
CA ALA A 43 1.77 -7.01 26.19
C ALA A 43 0.67 -6.02 25.77
N MET A 44 0.76 -4.76 26.21
CA MET A 44 -0.18 -3.71 25.82
C MET A 44 -0.11 -3.41 24.32
N LEU A 45 1.09 -3.28 23.76
CA LEU A 45 1.33 -3.12 22.33
C LEU A 45 0.72 -4.27 21.53
N ASN A 46 0.95 -5.51 21.95
CA ASN A 46 0.34 -6.68 21.31
C ASN A 46 -1.19 -6.65 21.39
N ARG A 47 -1.77 -6.22 22.52
CA ARG A 47 -3.23 -6.11 22.69
C ARG A 47 -3.86 -5.09 21.75
N VAL A 48 -3.19 -3.97 21.50
CA VAL A 48 -3.65 -2.96 20.54
C VAL A 48 -3.32 -3.34 19.09
N GLY A 49 -2.74 -4.53 18.86
CA GLY A 49 -2.39 -5.01 17.53
C GLY A 49 -1.20 -4.26 16.92
N TYR A 50 -0.33 -3.68 17.75
CA TYR A 50 0.90 -3.07 17.26
C TYR A 50 1.78 -4.16 16.63
N THR A 51 2.22 -3.89 15.41
CA THR A 51 3.18 -4.73 14.70
C THR A 51 4.38 -3.88 14.26
N PRO A 52 5.59 -4.43 14.16
CA PRO A 52 6.78 -3.64 13.80
C PRO A 52 6.68 -2.93 12.43
N GLU A 53 5.77 -3.38 11.57
CA GLU A 53 5.53 -2.81 10.24
C GLU A 53 4.90 -1.41 10.28
N ILE A 54 4.21 -1.06 11.38
CA ILE A 54 3.68 0.30 11.60
C ILE A 54 4.68 1.23 12.28
N ASN A 55 5.94 0.81 12.42
CA ASN A 55 7.00 1.69 12.88
C ASN A 55 7.24 2.81 11.84
N HIS A 56 7.55 4.01 12.32
CA HIS A 56 7.74 5.20 11.50
C HIS A 56 8.74 4.99 10.35
N CYS A 57 9.90 4.38 10.62
CA CYS A 57 10.90 4.11 9.58
C CYS A 57 10.35 3.20 8.47
N VAL A 58 9.64 2.14 8.85
CA VAL A 58 9.05 1.18 7.90
C VAL A 58 7.95 1.86 7.09
N LEU A 59 7.10 2.67 7.72
CA LEU A 59 6.06 3.43 7.03
C LEU A 59 6.65 4.44 6.03
N MET A 60 7.76 5.09 6.38
CA MET A 60 8.48 5.99 5.47
C MET A 60 9.06 5.24 4.26
N GLU A 61 9.69 4.08 4.48
CA GLU A 61 10.19 3.22 3.41
C GLU A 61 9.07 2.76 2.48
N MET A 62 7.95 2.29 3.05
CA MET A 62 6.77 1.88 2.28
C MET A 62 6.17 3.04 1.48
N ALA A 63 6.15 4.25 2.03
CA ALA A 63 5.66 5.44 1.33
C ALA A 63 6.53 5.81 0.12
N GLU A 64 7.86 5.73 0.26
CA GLU A 64 8.76 6.01 -0.86
C GLU A 64 8.68 4.91 -1.92
N HIS A 65 8.61 3.63 -1.52
CA HIS A 65 8.37 2.51 -2.45
C HIS A 65 7.06 2.66 -3.23
N LYS A 66 5.98 3.09 -2.56
CA LYS A 66 4.70 3.37 -3.22
C LYS A 66 4.84 4.48 -4.27
N LYS A 67 5.50 5.59 -3.91
CA LYS A 67 5.75 6.71 -4.83
C LYS A 67 6.58 6.28 -6.04
N ASP A 68 7.57 5.42 -5.83
CA ASP A 68 8.38 4.85 -6.91
C ASP A 68 7.58 3.95 -7.84
N LEU A 69 6.67 3.14 -7.29
CA LEU A 69 5.74 2.33 -8.08
C LEU A 69 4.80 3.22 -8.90
N GLU A 70 4.19 4.24 -8.29
CA GLU A 70 3.32 5.19 -8.99
C GLU A 70 4.05 5.91 -10.13
N ARG A 71 5.31 6.31 -9.91
CA ARG A 71 6.16 6.91 -10.95
C ARG A 71 6.37 5.98 -12.15
N LYS A 72 6.51 4.68 -11.92
CA LYS A 72 6.68 3.67 -12.99
C LYS A 72 5.36 3.29 -13.66
N THR A 73 4.27 3.25 -12.90
CA THR A 73 2.96 2.82 -13.40
C THR A 73 2.22 3.91 -14.16
N LYS A 74 2.40 5.20 -13.80
CA LYS A 74 1.80 6.34 -14.53
C LYS A 74 1.98 6.28 -16.05
N PRO A 75 3.21 6.19 -16.60
CA PRO A 75 3.38 6.15 -18.05
C PRO A 75 2.71 4.93 -18.69
N ILE A 76 2.67 3.78 -18.00
CA ILE A 76 1.97 2.58 -18.49
C ILE A 76 0.46 2.83 -18.55
N ALA A 77 -0.12 3.39 -17.48
CA ALA A 77 -1.53 3.76 -17.44
C ALA A 77 -1.87 4.79 -18.53
N ASP A 78 -1.00 5.78 -18.75
CA ASP A 78 -1.17 6.80 -19.79
C ASP A 78 -1.11 6.20 -21.20
N THR A 79 -0.23 5.23 -21.45
CA THR A 79 -0.21 4.50 -22.74
C THR A 79 -1.45 3.63 -22.94
N LEU A 80 -1.95 2.99 -21.88
CA LEU A 80 -3.19 2.23 -21.97
C LEU A 80 -4.40 3.15 -22.23
N ARG A 81 -4.42 4.31 -21.59
CA ARG A 81 -5.41 5.37 -21.80
C ARG A 81 -5.39 5.84 -23.25
N SER A 82 -4.22 6.10 -23.81
CA SER A 82 -4.08 6.54 -25.20
C SER A 82 -4.61 5.51 -26.19
N TYR A 83 -4.47 4.21 -25.92
CA TYR A 83 -5.08 3.16 -26.73
C TYR A 83 -6.61 3.11 -26.64
N GLN A 84 -7.19 3.40 -25.47
CA GLN A 84 -8.65 3.46 -25.31
C GLN A 84 -9.26 4.70 -25.95
N ASP A 85 -8.52 5.81 -25.95
CA ASP A 85 -8.95 7.08 -26.53
C ASP A 85 -8.54 7.20 -28.02
N LEU A 86 -8.09 6.10 -28.65
CA LEU A 86 -7.79 6.08 -30.08
C LEU A 86 -9.06 6.39 -30.88
N PRO A 87 -9.00 7.33 -31.84
CA PRO A 87 -10.11 7.53 -32.74
C PRO A 87 -10.38 6.23 -33.52
N PRO A 88 -11.65 5.89 -33.80
CA PRO A 88 -11.98 4.73 -34.62
C PRO A 88 -11.22 4.78 -35.94
N ASP A 89 -10.64 3.65 -36.34
CA ASP A 89 -9.82 3.56 -37.54
C ASP A 89 -10.62 4.07 -38.76
N LYS A 90 -10.15 5.21 -39.32
CA LYS A 90 -10.82 5.90 -40.42
C LYS A 90 -10.91 5.03 -41.67
N ALA A 91 -9.93 4.16 -41.91
CA ALA A 91 -9.92 3.28 -43.07
C ALA A 91 -10.98 2.18 -42.92
N LEU A 92 -11.06 1.57 -41.74
CA LEU A 92 -12.07 0.56 -41.43
C LEU A 92 -13.49 1.15 -41.43
N ALA A 93 -13.65 2.37 -40.89
CA ALA A 93 -14.92 3.09 -40.92
C ALA A 93 -15.36 3.44 -42.35
N ALA A 94 -14.44 3.89 -43.20
CA ALA A 94 -14.73 4.18 -44.60
C ALA A 94 -15.18 2.92 -45.36
N LEU A 95 -14.52 1.79 -45.14
CA LEU A 95 -14.88 0.50 -45.75
C LEU A 95 -16.25 0.02 -45.27
N ALA A 96 -16.55 0.11 -43.97
CA ALA A 96 -17.86 -0.23 -43.42
C ALA A 96 -18.98 0.66 -43.98
N ILE A 97 -18.72 1.96 -44.18
CA ILE A 97 -19.67 2.89 -44.81
C ILE A 97 -19.91 2.50 -46.27
N GLU A 98 -18.86 2.16 -47.02
CA GLU A 98 -19.00 1.75 -48.43
C GLU A 98 -19.77 0.43 -48.56
N ASP A 99 -19.50 -0.54 -47.69
CA ASP A 99 -20.19 -1.82 -47.69
C ASP A 99 -21.69 -1.64 -47.36
N LYS A 100 -22.01 -0.76 -46.39
CA LYS A 100 -23.40 -0.38 -46.11
C LYS A 100 -24.06 0.32 -47.30
N LYS A 101 -23.36 1.23 -47.99
CA LYS A 101 -23.89 1.87 -49.22
C LYS A 101 -24.24 0.84 -50.30
N ARG A 102 -23.39 -0.17 -50.49
CA ARG A 102 -23.68 -1.27 -51.45
C ARG A 102 -24.90 -2.08 -51.02
N GLN A 103 -25.05 -2.39 -49.73
CA GLN A 103 -26.23 -3.08 -49.20
C GLN A 103 -27.50 -2.25 -49.41
N TYR A 104 -27.46 -0.93 -49.19
CA TYR A 104 -28.59 -0.04 -49.44
C TYR A 104 -28.97 -0.01 -50.92
N ALA A 105 -28.00 0.16 -51.83
CA ALA A 105 -28.26 0.16 -53.27
C ALA A 105 -28.86 -1.18 -53.77
N ALA A 106 -28.39 -2.31 -53.22
CA ALA A 106 -28.96 -3.62 -53.53
C ALA A 106 -30.40 -3.76 -53.03
N ALA A 107 -30.71 -3.23 -51.84
CA ALA A 107 -32.05 -3.23 -51.29
C ALA A 107 -33.00 -2.30 -52.07
N GLU A 108 -32.54 -1.11 -52.49
CA GLU A 108 -33.31 -0.21 -53.36
C GLU A 108 -33.65 -0.88 -54.69
N LYS A 109 -32.65 -1.50 -55.34
CA LYS A 109 -32.88 -2.24 -56.59
C LYS A 109 -33.87 -3.38 -56.39
N TYR A 110 -33.74 -4.15 -55.31
CA TYR A 110 -34.69 -5.22 -55.00
C TYR A 110 -36.13 -4.68 -54.83
N LEU A 111 -36.27 -3.53 -54.17
CA LEU A 111 -37.57 -2.88 -53.99
C LEU A 111 -38.16 -2.42 -55.33
N GLU A 112 -37.34 -1.84 -56.20
CA GLU A 112 -37.74 -1.47 -57.58
C GLU A 112 -38.19 -2.69 -58.38
N ASP A 113 -37.43 -3.79 -58.34
CA ASP A 113 -37.76 -5.02 -59.07
C ASP A 113 -39.10 -5.63 -58.57
N VAL A 114 -39.35 -5.60 -57.25
CA VAL A 114 -40.63 -6.04 -56.66
C VAL A 114 -41.79 -5.14 -57.10
N LEU A 115 -41.61 -3.81 -57.09
CA LEU A 115 -42.62 -2.87 -57.55
C LEU A 115 -42.92 -3.04 -59.04
N GLN A 116 -41.89 -3.19 -59.88
CA GLN A 116 -42.06 -3.44 -61.31
C GLN A 116 -42.77 -4.78 -61.57
N SER A 117 -42.45 -5.82 -60.79
CA SER A 117 -43.15 -7.11 -60.87
C SER A 117 -44.63 -6.97 -60.50
N ALA A 118 -44.97 -6.20 -59.46
CA ALA A 118 -46.36 -5.92 -59.09
C ALA A 118 -47.13 -5.14 -60.15
N LEU A 119 -46.47 -4.25 -60.91
CA LEU A 119 -47.08 -3.47 -61.98
C LEU A 119 -47.22 -4.25 -63.30
N THR A 120 -46.33 -5.21 -63.57
CA THR A 120 -46.31 -6.01 -64.81
C THR A 120 -47.05 -7.34 -64.69
N THR A 121 -47.43 -7.76 -63.48
CA THR A 121 -48.34 -8.89 -63.28
C THR A 121 -49.78 -8.41 -63.53
N PRO A 122 -50.45 -8.77 -64.65
CA PRO A 122 -51.83 -8.41 -64.88
C PRO A 122 -52.70 -9.23 -63.93
N GLY A 123 -53.57 -8.56 -63.18
CA GLY A 123 -54.57 -9.23 -62.35
C GLY A 123 -55.38 -10.25 -63.17
N LEU A 124 -55.48 -11.45 -62.62
CA LEU A 124 -56.64 -12.34 -62.81
C LEU A 124 -57.88 -11.69 -62.19
#